data_AF-A0AAQ4FRS1-F1
#
_entry.id   AF-A0AAQ4FRS1-F1
#
_cell.length_a   1.000
_cell.length_b   1.000
_cell.length_c   1.000
_cell.angle_alpha   90.00
_cell.angle_beta   90.00
_cell.angle_gamma   90.00
#
_symmetry.space_group_name_H-M   'P 1'
#
loop_
_entity.id
_entity.type
_entity.pdbx_description
1 polymer ?
#
loop_
_entity_poly.entity_id
_entity_poly.type
_entity_poly.pdbx_seq_one_letter_code
_entity_poly.pdbx_strand_id
1 'polypeptide(L)'
;MSFLGCDNSFAMRGLHQILVEVKPELKPLPGVALLAKSHGLKAPPTDRYSYGVDCDEVYPGIFVGDEGAARNKRYLRGLGVTHVLNAAEGPQFGQVDTNQAFYDSHAISYLGLRLVDIPQEDIAAHFDKCADFIEDCLEHNVWSTPSSQVVARKL
;
A
#
# COMPACT_ATOMS: atom_id res chain seq x y z
N MET A 1 38.40 24.34 -23.01
CA MET A 1 37.31 24.34 -22.02
C MET A 1 36.17 25.15 -22.57
N SER A 2 35.08 24.48 -22.94
CA SER A 2 33.74 25.09 -23.04
C SER A 2 32.73 23.95 -22.94
N PHE A 3 31.98 23.95 -21.83
CA PHE A 3 30.89 23.01 -21.58
C PHE A 3 29.73 23.31 -22.53
N LEU A 4 29.24 22.30 -23.23
CA LEU A 4 28.01 22.35 -24.04
C LEU A 4 26.82 22.66 -23.13
N GLY A 5 26.13 23.77 -23.40
CA GLY A 5 24.85 24.10 -22.79
C GLY A 5 23.77 23.15 -23.31
N CYS A 6 23.18 22.36 -22.42
CA CYS A 6 22.02 21.55 -22.73
C CYS A 6 20.77 22.46 -22.81
N ASP A 7 20.01 22.32 -23.89
CA ASP A 7 18.89 23.19 -24.23
C ASP A 7 17.63 22.81 -23.42
N ASN A 8 17.44 23.47 -22.27
CA ASN A 8 16.34 23.21 -21.32
C ASN A 8 14.92 23.38 -21.91
N SER A 9 14.80 24.01 -23.07
CA SER A 9 13.51 24.30 -23.72
C SER A 9 12.81 23.04 -24.28
N PHE A 10 13.59 22.04 -24.70
CA PHE A 10 13.04 20.80 -25.27
C PHE A 10 12.58 19.82 -24.18
N ALA A 11 13.34 19.71 -23.08
CA ALA A 11 13.00 18.87 -21.93
C ALA A 11 11.71 19.35 -21.22
N MET A 12 11.54 20.67 -21.07
CA MET A 12 10.33 21.25 -20.45
C MET A 12 9.06 21.04 -21.29
N ARG A 13 9.17 21.02 -22.62
CA ARG A 13 8.04 20.69 -23.51
C ARG A 13 7.62 19.23 -23.35
N GLY A 14 8.56 18.31 -23.22
CA GLY A 14 8.27 16.89 -22.97
C GLY A 14 7.55 16.64 -21.65
N LEU A 15 8.00 17.28 -20.56
CA LEU A 15 7.42 17.07 -19.23
C LEU A 15 6.02 17.71 -19.11
N HIS A 16 5.83 18.91 -19.67
CA HIS A 16 4.51 19.53 -19.76
C HIS A 16 3.53 18.68 -20.57
N GLN A 17 3.99 18.10 -21.69
CA GLN A 17 3.15 17.24 -22.51
C GLN A 17 2.74 15.95 -21.77
N ILE A 18 3.66 15.33 -21.04
CA ILE A 18 3.36 14.17 -20.19
C ILE A 18 2.30 14.52 -19.13
N LEU A 19 2.46 15.63 -18.41
CA LEU A 19 1.51 16.04 -17.37
C LEU A 19 0.10 16.34 -17.91
N VAL A 20 0.00 16.79 -19.16
CA VAL A 20 -1.29 17.18 -19.76
C VAL A 20 -1.95 16.00 -20.48
N GLU A 21 -1.18 15.13 -21.13
CA GLU A 21 -1.71 14.10 -22.02
C GLU A 21 -1.81 12.72 -21.37
N VAL A 22 -0.95 12.40 -20.40
CA VAL A 22 -0.99 11.10 -19.74
C VAL A 22 -2.19 11.04 -18.81
N LYS A 23 -3.17 10.23 -19.21
CA LYS A 23 -4.31 9.84 -18.38
C LYS A 23 -4.05 8.42 -17.87
N PRO A 24 -3.45 8.25 -16.68
CA PRO A 24 -3.27 6.92 -16.13
C PRO A 24 -4.63 6.26 -15.93
N GLU A 25 -4.68 4.95 -16.09
CA GLU A 25 -5.88 4.17 -15.84
C GLU A 25 -6.26 4.30 -14.35
N LEU A 26 -7.41 4.90 -14.08
CA LEU A 26 -7.95 5.00 -12.73
C LEU A 26 -8.65 3.69 -12.39
N LYS A 27 -7.96 2.84 -11.64
CA LYS A 27 -8.58 1.65 -11.05
C LYS A 27 -9.41 2.05 -9.83
N PRO A 28 -10.59 1.45 -9.63
CA PRO A 28 -11.36 1.65 -8.40
C PRO A 28 -10.59 1.11 -7.20
N LEU A 29 -10.86 1.65 -6.01
CA LEU A 29 -10.32 1.09 -4.77
C LEU A 29 -10.74 -0.39 -4.65
N PRO A 30 -9.80 -1.30 -4.33
CA PRO A 30 -10.15 -2.66 -3.92
C PRO A 30 -11.20 -2.61 -2.81
N GLY A 31 -12.26 -3.39 -2.93
CA GLY A 31 -13.33 -3.44 -1.93
C GLY A 31 -14.18 -2.16 -1.82
N VAL A 32 -14.18 -1.25 -2.80
CA VAL A 32 -14.92 0.03 -2.73
C VAL A 32 -16.42 -0.13 -2.41
N ALA A 33 -17.06 -1.19 -2.88
CA ALA A 33 -18.47 -1.48 -2.56
C ALA A 33 -18.69 -1.76 -1.06
N LEU A 34 -17.71 -2.38 -0.40
CA LEU A 34 -17.73 -2.65 1.04
C LEU A 34 -17.58 -1.34 1.83
N LEU A 35 -16.68 -0.45 1.39
CA LEU A 35 -16.50 0.88 1.96
C LEU A 35 -17.75 1.75 1.79
N ALA A 36 -18.36 1.79 0.60
CA ALA A 36 -19.61 2.52 0.37
C ALA A 36 -20.70 2.11 1.36
N LYS A 37 -20.88 0.80 1.56
CA LYS A 37 -21.86 0.26 2.49
C LYS A 37 -21.53 0.62 3.94
N SER A 38 -20.26 0.54 4.36
CA SER A 38 -19.87 0.89 5.73
C SER A 38 -20.02 2.37 6.05
N HIS A 39 -19.90 3.25 5.04
CA HIS A 39 -20.10 4.70 5.16
C HIS A 39 -21.56 5.13 4.90
N GLY A 40 -22.49 4.19 4.70
CA GLY A 40 -23.90 4.50 4.45
C GLY A 40 -24.18 5.17 3.10
N LEU A 41 -23.23 5.09 2.16
CA LEU A 41 -23.37 5.66 0.83
C LEU A 41 -24.12 4.70 -0.09
N LYS A 42 -25.04 5.24 -0.90
CA LYS A 42 -25.82 4.46 -1.88
C LYS A 42 -24.98 3.99 -3.08
N ALA A 43 -23.88 4.67 -3.35
CA ALA A 43 -22.91 4.36 -4.40
C ALA A 43 -21.51 4.81 -3.92
N PRO A 44 -20.44 4.17 -4.43
CA PRO A 44 -19.09 4.62 -4.14
C PRO A 44 -18.86 6.03 -4.73
N PRO A 45 -18.15 6.92 -4.02
CA PRO A 45 -17.75 8.23 -4.49
C PRO A 45 -16.79 8.10 -5.66
N THR A 46 -16.70 9.18 -6.43
CA THR A 46 -15.92 9.25 -7.67
C THR A 46 -14.42 9.37 -7.42
N ASP A 47 -14.01 9.83 -6.24
CA ASP A 47 -12.61 9.93 -5.83
C ASP A 47 -12.25 8.87 -4.77
N ARG A 48 -10.98 8.48 -4.72
CA ARG A 48 -10.46 7.48 -3.78
C ARG A 48 -10.25 8.05 -2.36
N TYR A 49 -10.04 9.36 -2.25
CA TYR A 49 -9.67 10.02 -1.00
C TYR A 49 -10.81 10.15 0.01
N SER A 50 -12.05 10.16 -0.44
CA SER A 50 -13.23 10.40 0.39
C SER A 50 -13.47 9.32 1.47
N TYR A 51 -12.79 8.18 1.39
CA TYR A 51 -12.82 7.14 2.42
C TYR A 51 -11.68 7.20 3.44
N GLY A 52 -10.68 8.06 3.23
CA GLY A 52 -9.48 8.09 4.08
C GLY A 52 -8.69 6.77 4.03
N VAL A 53 -8.76 6.07 2.89
CA VAL A 53 -8.08 4.81 2.61
C VAL A 53 -7.58 4.86 1.18
N ASP A 54 -6.33 4.48 0.96
CA ASP A 54 -5.80 4.22 -0.39
C ASP A 54 -5.06 2.88 -0.43
N CYS A 55 -5.34 2.09 -1.46
CA CYS A 55 -4.84 0.73 -1.58
C CYS A 55 -4.95 0.22 -3.03
N ASP A 56 -3.96 -0.50 -3.53
CA ASP A 56 -4.00 -1.16 -4.84
C ASP A 56 -3.51 -2.61 -4.74
N GLU A 57 -4.14 -3.51 -5.49
CA GLU A 57 -3.60 -4.86 -5.71
C GLU A 57 -2.50 -4.79 -6.77
N VAL A 58 -1.25 -5.04 -6.35
CA VAL A 58 -0.05 -4.92 -7.21
C VAL A 58 0.39 -6.26 -7.78
N TYR A 59 -0.03 -7.36 -7.14
CA TYR A 59 0.16 -8.73 -7.57
C TYR A 59 -0.99 -9.56 -6.99
N PRO A 60 -1.42 -10.70 -7.59
CA PRO A 60 -2.50 -11.51 -7.04
C PRO A 60 -2.28 -11.82 -5.54
N GLY A 61 -3.17 -11.30 -4.69
CA GLY A 61 -3.08 -11.46 -3.24
C GLY A 61 -2.07 -10.55 -2.53
N ILE A 62 -1.42 -9.61 -3.23
CA ILE A 62 -0.53 -8.61 -2.64
C ILE A 62 -1.08 -7.21 -2.92
N PHE A 63 -1.34 -6.50 -1.85
CA PHE A 63 -1.86 -5.16 -1.83
C PHE A 63 -0.80 -4.20 -1.31
N VAL A 64 -0.80 -2.99 -1.85
CA VAL A 64 -0.01 -1.88 -1.35
C VAL A 64 -0.95 -0.77 -0.93
N GLY A 65 -0.89 -0.37 0.34
CA GLY A 65 -1.83 0.59 0.92
C GLY A 65 -1.20 1.62 1.85
N ASP A 66 -2.00 2.61 2.22
CA ASP A 66 -1.62 3.69 3.11
C ASP A 66 -1.91 3.39 4.60
N GLU A 67 -1.66 4.38 5.46
CA GLU A 67 -1.99 4.29 6.89
C GLU A 67 -3.48 4.05 7.13
N GLY A 68 -4.33 4.70 6.34
CA GLY A 68 -5.79 4.55 6.40
C GLY A 68 -6.22 3.10 6.18
N ALA A 69 -5.69 2.46 5.13
CA ALA A 69 -5.89 1.05 4.85
C ALA A 69 -5.43 0.16 6.01
N ALA A 70 -4.20 0.38 6.49
CA ALA A 70 -3.59 -0.43 7.54
C ALA A 70 -4.35 -0.37 8.87
N ARG A 71 -4.89 0.80 9.25
CA ARG A 71 -5.66 0.97 10.49
C ARG A 71 -7.11 0.47 10.37
N ASN A 72 -7.65 0.33 9.17
CA ASN A 72 -9.03 -0.05 8.96
C ASN A 72 -9.21 -1.59 8.94
N LYS A 73 -9.27 -2.21 10.12
CA LYS A 73 -9.44 -3.66 10.28
C LYS A 73 -10.66 -4.25 9.57
N ARG A 74 -11.77 -3.49 9.47
CA ARG A 74 -12.98 -3.93 8.75
C ARG A 74 -12.74 -3.98 7.24
N TYR A 75 -12.02 -3.00 6.72
CA TYR A 75 -11.62 -2.95 5.32
C TYR A 75 -10.67 -4.10 4.98
N LEU A 76 -9.61 -4.30 5.76
CA LEU A 76 -8.67 -5.41 5.60
C LEU A 76 -9.39 -6.76 5.61
N ARG A 77 -10.29 -6.99 6.57
CA ARG A 77 -11.11 -8.21 6.63
C ARG A 77 -12.03 -8.35 5.42
N GLY A 78 -12.61 -7.24 4.96
CA GLY A 78 -13.48 -7.22 3.79
C GLY A 78 -12.77 -7.61 2.50
N LEU A 79 -11.48 -7.27 2.39
CA LEU A 79 -10.62 -7.72 1.31
C LEU A 79 -10.22 -9.19 1.46
N GLY A 80 -10.13 -9.68 2.69
CA GLY A 80 -9.59 -11.01 3.00
C GLY A 80 -8.10 -10.97 3.34
N VAL A 81 -7.62 -9.87 3.91
CA VAL A 81 -6.24 -9.73 4.37
C VAL A 81 -6.01 -10.55 5.62
N THR A 82 -4.96 -11.37 5.59
CA THR A 82 -4.53 -12.24 6.71
C THR A 82 -3.14 -11.86 7.22
N HIS A 83 -2.36 -11.12 6.43
CA HIS A 83 -1.01 -10.71 6.79
C HIS A 83 -0.84 -9.21 6.54
N VAL A 84 -0.20 -8.51 7.48
CA VAL A 84 0.13 -7.09 7.34
C VAL A 84 1.63 -6.91 7.56
N LEU A 85 2.29 -6.32 6.57
CA LEU A 85 3.68 -5.89 6.65
C LEU A 85 3.70 -4.36 6.75
N ASN A 86 3.99 -3.85 7.93
CA ASN A 86 4.11 -2.41 8.17
C ASN A 86 5.59 -2.00 8.06
N ALA A 87 5.94 -1.39 6.92
CA ALA A 87 7.28 -0.89 6.66
C ALA A 87 7.62 0.43 7.38
N ALA A 88 6.71 1.00 8.18
CA ALA A 88 6.92 2.27 8.88
C ALA A 88 6.37 2.19 10.31
N GLU A 89 6.59 1.09 11.02
CA GLU A 89 6.10 0.93 12.39
C GLU A 89 6.66 2.02 13.32
N GLY A 90 5.76 2.69 14.04
CA GLY A 90 6.12 3.53 15.16
C GLY A 90 5.15 4.70 15.38
N PRO A 91 5.33 5.44 16.49
CA PRO A 91 4.42 6.51 16.89
C PRO A 91 4.80 7.90 16.34
N GLN A 92 5.90 8.02 15.59
CA GLN A 92 6.43 9.32 15.16
C GLN A 92 5.73 9.81 13.88
N PHE A 93 5.95 11.09 13.54
CA PHE A 93 5.45 11.63 12.29
C PHE A 93 6.01 10.85 11.09
N GLY A 94 5.13 10.45 10.17
CA GLY A 94 5.48 9.61 9.02
C GLY A 94 5.50 8.10 9.32
N GLN A 95 5.26 7.70 10.57
CA GLN A 95 5.14 6.30 10.99
C GLN A 95 3.68 5.91 11.24
N VAL A 96 3.41 4.62 11.19
CA VAL A 96 2.11 4.01 11.44
C VAL A 96 2.16 3.26 12.76
N ASP A 97 1.46 3.81 13.75
CA ASP A 97 1.38 3.25 15.10
C ASP A 97 0.40 2.07 15.14
N THR A 98 0.86 0.94 14.63
CA THR A 98 0.24 -0.38 14.73
C THR A 98 1.28 -1.41 15.17
N ASN A 99 0.81 -2.54 15.67
CA ASN A 99 1.63 -3.67 16.08
C ASN A 99 0.78 -4.95 16.05
N GLN A 100 1.35 -6.10 16.40
CA GLN A 100 0.61 -7.37 16.46
C GLN A 100 -0.67 -7.25 17.33
N ALA A 101 -0.57 -6.61 18.50
CA ALA A 101 -1.70 -6.45 19.43
C ALA A 101 -2.86 -5.62 18.86
N PHE A 102 -2.58 -4.67 17.96
CA PHE A 102 -3.61 -3.92 17.25
C PHE A 102 -4.53 -4.84 16.44
N TYR A 103 -3.99 -5.96 15.93
CA TYR A 103 -4.64 -6.89 15.02
C TYR A 103 -5.13 -8.20 15.66
N ASP A 104 -4.80 -8.50 16.92
CA ASP A 104 -5.12 -9.78 17.61
C ASP A 104 -6.59 -10.24 17.46
N SER A 105 -7.52 -9.29 17.50
CA SER A 105 -8.97 -9.55 17.36
C SER A 105 -9.39 -10.09 15.98
N HIS A 106 -8.51 -10.08 14.98
CA HIS A 106 -8.83 -10.38 13.58
C HIS A 106 -7.98 -11.51 12.99
N ALA A 107 -7.17 -12.21 13.80
CA ALA A 107 -6.28 -13.29 13.34
C ALA A 107 -5.39 -12.88 12.16
N ILE A 108 -4.91 -11.63 12.17
CA ILE A 108 -3.96 -11.13 11.19
C ILE A 108 -2.55 -11.29 11.75
N SER A 109 -1.70 -11.98 11.00
CA SER A 109 -0.26 -12.07 11.25
C SER A 109 0.39 -10.73 10.89
N TYR A 110 1.29 -10.24 11.74
CA TYR A 110 1.87 -8.91 11.57
C TYR A 110 3.40 -8.93 11.59
N LEU A 111 3.99 -8.24 10.63
CA LEU A 111 5.42 -7.93 10.58
C LEU A 111 5.60 -6.40 10.57
N GLY A 112 6.15 -5.85 11.65
CA GLY A 112 6.50 -4.44 11.74
C GLY A 112 7.99 -4.21 11.52
N LEU A 113 8.33 -3.27 10.65
CA LEU A 113 9.68 -2.72 10.48
C LEU A 113 9.66 -1.24 10.83
N ARG A 114 10.59 -0.83 11.69
CA ARG A 114 10.73 0.56 12.12
C ARG A 114 11.66 1.33 11.18
N LEU A 115 11.29 1.39 9.91
CA LEU A 115 12.06 2.12 8.90
C LEU A 115 11.69 3.61 8.93
N VAL A 116 12.66 4.43 8.58
CA VAL A 116 12.47 5.86 8.33
C VAL A 116 12.69 6.09 6.83
N ASP A 117 11.84 6.88 6.20
CA ASP A 117 11.96 7.23 4.77
C ASP A 117 13.09 8.26 4.56
N ILE A 118 14.32 7.79 4.68
CA ILE A 118 15.56 8.54 4.43
C ILE A 118 16.52 7.69 3.59
N PRO A 119 17.35 8.30 2.72
CA PRO A 119 18.28 7.57 1.86
C PRO A 119 19.34 6.73 2.60
N GLN A 120 19.58 7.01 3.87
CA GLN A 120 20.56 6.33 4.72
C GLN A 120 19.99 5.08 5.39
N GLU A 121 18.67 4.88 5.36
CA GLU A 121 18.05 3.70 5.94
C GLU A 121 18.43 2.47 5.10
N ASP A 122 19.04 1.47 5.74
CA ASP A 122 19.43 0.22 5.08
C ASP A 122 18.23 -0.73 4.99
N ILE A 123 17.34 -0.43 4.05
CA ILE A 123 16.15 -1.27 3.80
C ILE A 123 16.52 -2.66 3.27
N ALA A 124 17.70 -2.81 2.65
CA ALA A 124 18.13 -4.07 2.06
C ALA A 124 18.37 -5.14 3.12
N ALA A 125 18.79 -4.74 4.33
CA ALA A 125 18.93 -5.63 5.48
C ALA A 125 17.62 -6.33 5.89
N HIS A 126 16.48 -5.87 5.40
CA HIS A 126 15.15 -6.44 5.71
C HIS A 126 14.55 -7.28 4.59
N PHE A 127 15.15 -7.32 3.39
CA PHE A 127 14.55 -7.96 2.22
C PHE A 127 14.28 -9.44 2.43
N ASP A 128 15.24 -10.21 2.94
CA ASP A 128 15.05 -11.64 3.18
C ASP A 128 13.90 -11.89 4.16
N LYS A 129 13.88 -11.17 5.28
CA LYS A 129 12.81 -11.26 6.28
C LYS A 129 11.43 -10.91 5.71
N CYS A 130 11.35 -9.89 4.85
CA CYS A 130 10.11 -9.51 4.18
C CYS A 130 9.67 -10.54 3.15
N ALA A 131 10.63 -11.06 2.37
CA ALA A 131 10.37 -12.08 1.36
C ALA A 131 9.83 -13.35 2.00
N ASP A 132 10.49 -13.86 3.05
CA ASP A 132 10.03 -15.02 3.82
C ASP A 132 8.61 -14.82 4.35
N PHE A 133 8.31 -13.65 4.92
CA PHE A 133 6.97 -13.35 5.43
C PHE A 133 5.89 -13.29 4.34
N ILE A 134 6.24 -12.77 3.15
CA ILE A 134 5.33 -12.74 2.00
C ILE A 134 5.15 -14.15 1.42
N GLU A 135 6.23 -14.93 1.32
CA GLU A 135 6.22 -16.30 0.83
C GLU A 135 5.38 -17.21 1.74
N ASP A 136 5.61 -17.15 3.06
CA ASP A 136 4.79 -17.84 4.06
C ASP A 136 3.30 -17.53 3.87
N CYS A 137 2.95 -16.26 3.64
CA CYS A 137 1.55 -15.86 3.41
C CYS A 137 0.96 -16.52 2.15
N LEU A 138 1.72 -16.56 1.05
CA LEU A 138 1.28 -17.09 -0.23
C LEU A 138 1.27 -18.62 -0.26
N GLU A 139 2.16 -19.31 0.45
CA GLU A 139 2.20 -20.77 0.53
C GLU A 139 1.03 -21.34 1.35
N HIS A 140 0.63 -20.67 2.42
CA HIS A 140 -0.58 -21.04 3.19
C HIS A 140 -1.90 -20.79 2.42
N ASN A 141 -1.83 -20.33 1.16
CA ASN A 141 -2.96 -20.18 0.24
C ASN A 141 -3.29 -21.49 -0.52
N VAL A 142 -2.37 -22.46 -0.55
CA VAL A 142 -2.45 -23.62 -1.44
C VAL A 142 -3.09 -24.83 -0.74
N TRP A 143 -4.38 -24.77 -0.39
CA TRP A 143 -5.30 -25.93 -0.53
C TRP A 143 -6.80 -25.67 -0.26
N SER A 144 -7.26 -24.59 0.40
CA SER A 144 -8.70 -24.62 0.80
C SER A 144 -9.52 -23.32 0.94
N THR A 145 -8.97 -22.11 0.76
CA THR A 145 -9.81 -20.88 0.80
C THR A 145 -9.15 -19.70 0.06
N PRO A 146 -9.91 -18.84 -0.65
CA PRO A 146 -9.36 -17.80 -1.54
C PRO A 146 -8.90 -16.52 -0.81
N SER A 147 -8.33 -16.64 0.40
CA SER A 147 -8.36 -15.56 1.39
C SER A 147 -7.00 -15.16 1.98
N SER A 148 -5.88 -15.48 1.34
CA SER A 148 -4.56 -15.07 1.86
C SER A 148 -4.09 -13.82 1.12
N GLN A 149 -4.25 -12.65 1.74
CA GLN A 149 -3.83 -11.38 1.15
C GLN A 149 -2.89 -10.60 2.08
N VAL A 150 -1.85 -9.99 1.50
CA VAL A 150 -0.84 -9.15 2.16
C VAL A 150 -1.17 -7.68 1.91
N VAL A 151 -1.09 -6.82 2.94
CA VAL A 151 -0.95 -5.36 2.73
C VAL A 151 0.47 -4.94 3.11
N ALA A 152 1.23 -4.46 2.13
CA ALA A 152 2.54 -3.85 2.31
C ALA A 152 2.44 -2.33 2.13
N ARG A 153 2.84 -1.52 3.11
CA ARG A 153 2.85 -0.06 2.95
C ARG A 153 3.96 0.35 1.97
N LYS A 154 3.65 1.24 1.02
CA LYS A 154 4.63 1.97 0.20
C LYS A 154 5.35 2.99 1.09
N LEU A 155 6.69 2.99 1.09
CA LEU A 155 7.50 4.08 1.66
C LEU A 155 7.04 5.43 1.09
#